data_AF-A0A8S3FQS1-F1
#
_entry.id   AF-A0A8S3FQS1-F1
#
_cell.length_a   1.000
_cell.length_b   1.000
_cell.length_c   1.000
_cell.angle_alpha   90.00
_cell.angle_beta   90.00
_cell.angle_gamma   90.00
#
_symmetry.space_group_name_H-M   'P 1'
#
loop_
_entity.id
_entity.type
_entity.pdbx_description
1 polymer ?
#
loop_
_entity_poly.entity_id
_entity_poly.type
_entity_poly.pdbx_seq_one_letter_code
_entity_poly.pdbx_strand_id
1 'polypeptide(L)'
;MFKISLYLILLILFPCISCDLIELSDIIIREHTPIGHLLVNLNASTRQRHSYRFVNNNYRDIQQYFSLNSSTGELHIANDIDRELICTHRHSQCKFLLKIFELFHEKLYHIPIIIEDVNDHQP
;
A
#
# COMPACT_ATOMS: atom_id res chain seq x y z
N MET A 1 0.50 -46.88 21.62
CA MET A 1 0.20 -46.73 20.18
C MET A 1 -1.24 -46.22 20.06
N PHE A 2 -1.63 -45.04 19.59
CA PHE A 2 -1.00 -43.85 19.05
C PHE A 2 -1.88 -42.69 19.56
N LYS A 3 -1.51 -42.02 20.66
CA LYS A 3 -2.05 -40.70 20.99
C LYS A 3 -1.05 -39.67 20.47
N ILE A 4 -0.79 -39.70 19.15
CA ILE A 4 -0.22 -38.53 18.50
C ILE A 4 -1.30 -37.48 18.64
N SER A 5 -1.04 -36.54 19.56
CA SER A 5 -2.00 -35.58 20.05
C SER A 5 -2.70 -34.92 18.87
N LEU A 6 -4.04 -34.86 18.87
CA LEU A 6 -4.84 -34.16 17.87
C LEU A 6 -4.32 -32.72 17.64
N TYR A 7 -3.69 -32.15 18.67
CA TYR A 7 -2.95 -30.89 18.65
C TYR A 7 -1.79 -30.84 17.63
N LEU A 8 -1.01 -31.92 17.49
CA LEU A 8 0.08 -32.04 16.52
C LEU A 8 -0.44 -32.12 15.08
N ILE A 9 -1.66 -32.65 14.88
CA ILE A 9 -2.31 -32.69 13.56
C ILE A 9 -2.87 -31.29 13.22
N LEU A 10 -3.42 -30.57 14.20
CA LEU A 10 -3.87 -29.19 14.03
C LEU A 10 -2.72 -28.25 13.61
N LEU A 11 -1.53 -28.44 14.18
CA LEU A 11 -0.33 -27.65 13.85
C LEU A 11 0.18 -27.86 12.41
N ILE A 12 -0.15 -28.99 11.77
CA ILE A 12 0.30 -29.33 10.40
C ILE A 12 -0.76 -28.92 9.36
N LEU A 13 -2.02 -28.72 9.76
CA LEU A 13 -3.14 -28.32 8.88
C LEU A 13 -3.28 -26.81 8.70
N PHE A 14 -2.56 -26.00 9.47
CA PHE A 14 -2.38 -24.57 9.19
C PHE A 14 -1.07 -24.39 8.41
N PRO A 15 -1.08 -24.40 7.07
CA PRO A 15 0.11 -24.10 6.32
C PRO A 15 0.50 -22.64 6.62
N CYS A 16 1.77 -22.45 7.03
CA CYS A 16 2.59 -21.27 6.79
C CYS A 16 1.82 -19.95 6.60
N ILE A 17 1.17 -19.44 7.65
CA ILE A 17 0.71 -18.04 7.68
C ILE A 17 1.93 -17.21 8.06
N SER A 18 2.87 -17.02 7.15
CA SER A 18 3.91 -16.01 7.29
C SER A 18 3.76 -14.95 6.21
N CYS A 19 2.53 -14.52 5.94
CA CYS A 19 2.32 -13.22 5.31
C CYS A 19 2.04 -12.24 6.43
N ASP A 20 3.06 -11.47 6.81
CA ASP A 20 2.92 -10.42 7.82
C ASP A 20 2.10 -9.27 7.20
N LEU A 21 0.84 -9.15 7.60
CA LEU A 21 -0.02 -8.05 7.18
C LEU A 21 0.26 -6.81 8.04
N ILE A 22 0.55 -5.69 7.38
CA ILE A 22 0.88 -4.41 8.02
C ILE A 22 -0.15 -3.37 7.56
N GLU A 23 -1.02 -2.95 8.47
CA GLU A 23 -2.00 -1.88 8.25
C GLU A 23 -1.38 -0.52 8.62
N LEU A 24 -1.29 0.39 7.65
CA LEU A 24 -0.82 1.75 7.88
C LEU A 24 -2.00 2.67 8.23
N SER A 25 -1.67 3.78 8.89
CA SER A 25 -2.59 4.90 9.04
C SER A 25 -2.91 5.51 7.67
N ASP A 26 -4.09 6.14 7.59
CA ASP A 26 -4.50 6.87 6.40
C ASP A 26 -3.46 7.94 6.01
N ILE A 27 -2.98 7.88 4.76
CA ILE A 27 -2.14 8.91 4.16
C ILE A 27 -3.06 9.88 3.44
N ILE A 28 -3.02 11.13 3.88
CA ILE A 28 -3.80 12.23 3.30
C ILE A 28 -2.93 12.95 2.28
N ILE A 29 -3.41 13.04 1.05
CA ILE A 29 -2.73 13.69 -0.07
C ILE A 29 -3.61 14.83 -0.55
N ARG A 30 -3.04 16.02 -0.67
CA ARG A 30 -3.74 17.15 -1.29
C ARG A 30 -3.60 17.06 -2.80
N GLU A 31 -4.60 17.49 -3.55
CA GLU A 31 -4.43 17.73 -4.98
C GLU A 31 -3.22 18.64 -5.26
N HIS A 32 -2.67 18.54 -6.47
CA HIS A 32 -1.50 19.32 -6.89
C HIS A 32 -0.27 19.13 -5.98
N THR A 33 -0.23 18.05 -5.18
CA THR A 33 0.98 17.69 -4.43
C THR A 33 2.13 17.49 -5.42
N PRO A 34 3.30 18.13 -5.21
CA PRO A 34 4.39 18.08 -6.18
C PRO A 34 4.84 16.67 -6.53
N ILE A 35 5.11 16.43 -7.81
CA ILE A 35 5.74 15.19 -8.29
C ILE A 35 7.07 14.98 -7.57
N GLY A 36 7.31 13.75 -7.11
CA GLY A 36 8.47 13.37 -6.31
C GLY A 36 8.27 13.56 -4.80
N HIS A 37 7.15 14.12 -4.34
CA HIS A 37 6.84 14.19 -2.92
C HIS A 37 6.81 12.79 -2.28
N LEU A 38 7.54 12.62 -1.17
CA LEU A 38 7.63 11.36 -0.43
C LEU A 38 6.39 11.21 0.48
N LEU A 39 5.63 10.14 0.28
CA LEU A 39 4.46 9.81 1.09
C LEU A 39 4.82 8.97 2.30
N VAL A 40 5.57 7.89 2.06
CA VAL A 40 5.97 6.95 3.10
C VAL A 40 7.22 6.20 2.68
N ASN A 41 8.04 5.84 3.65
CA ASN A 41 9.12 4.90 3.46
C ASN A 41 8.80 3.62 4.26
N LEU A 42 8.57 2.50 3.55
CA LEU A 42 8.25 1.21 4.15
C LEU A 42 9.45 0.55 4.85
N ASN A 43 10.66 1.08 4.64
CA ASN A 43 11.89 0.59 5.25
C ASN A 43 12.95 1.67 5.48
N ALA A 44 13.28 1.87 6.75
CA ALA A 44 14.34 2.79 7.17
C ALA A 44 15.76 2.16 7.15
N SER A 45 15.92 0.87 6.87
CA SER A 45 17.19 0.14 6.98
C SER A 45 17.74 -0.35 5.64
N THR A 46 18.89 0.19 5.23
CA THR A 46 19.56 -0.13 3.97
C THR A 46 20.41 -1.41 4.00
N ARG A 47 20.46 -2.10 5.15
CA ARG A 47 21.39 -3.22 5.37
C ARG A 47 20.87 -4.58 4.92
N GLN A 48 19.58 -4.71 4.68
CA GLN A 48 18.93 -5.96 4.25
C GLN A 48 18.51 -5.85 2.78
N ARG A 49 18.26 -7.01 2.16
CA ARG A 49 17.79 -7.07 0.77
C ARG A 49 16.27 -6.91 0.76
N HIS A 50 15.77 -5.97 -0.02
CA HIS A 50 14.33 -5.72 -0.15
C HIS A 50 13.90 -5.78 -1.62
N SER A 51 12.64 -6.14 -1.86
CA SER A 51 12.00 -6.00 -3.16
C SER A 51 10.52 -5.74 -2.98
N TYR A 52 10.13 -4.47 -3.15
CA TYR A 52 8.74 -4.01 -3.04
C TYR A 52 8.06 -4.02 -4.41
N ARG A 53 6.80 -4.46 -4.45
CA ARG A 53 5.97 -4.48 -5.66
C ARG A 53 4.52 -4.17 -5.32
N PHE A 54 3.85 -3.40 -6.17
CA PHE A 54 2.40 -3.25 -6.07
C PHE A 54 1.69 -4.57 -6.39
N VAL A 55 0.62 -4.86 -5.65
CA VAL A 55 -0.20 -6.07 -5.86
C VAL A 55 -1.68 -5.77 -6.10
N ASN A 56 -2.08 -4.49 -6.23
CA ASN A 56 -3.46 -4.17 -6.60
C ASN A 56 -3.71 -4.42 -8.10
N ASN A 57 -4.39 -5.51 -8.44
CA ASN A 57 -4.80 -5.75 -9.83
C ASN A 57 -5.94 -4.84 -10.30
N ASN A 58 -6.80 -4.38 -9.38
CA ASN A 58 -8.01 -3.62 -9.71
C ASN A 58 -7.79 -2.08 -9.74
N TYR A 59 -6.58 -1.62 -9.44
CA TYR A 59 -6.26 -0.19 -9.27
C TYR A 59 -5.06 0.24 -10.13
N ARG A 60 -4.88 -0.37 -11.31
CA ARG A 60 -3.78 -0.02 -12.22
C ARG A 60 -3.80 1.45 -12.63
N ASP A 61 -4.99 2.00 -12.87
CA ASP A 61 -5.17 3.41 -13.23
C ASP A 61 -4.82 4.35 -12.07
N ILE A 62 -4.78 3.86 -10.83
CA ILE A 62 -4.39 4.64 -9.66
C ILE A 62 -2.89 4.49 -9.39
N GLN A 63 -2.33 3.31 -9.65
CA GLN A 63 -0.89 3.06 -9.47
C GLN A 63 -0.02 3.98 -10.32
N GLN A 64 -0.50 4.46 -11.47
CA GLN A 64 0.27 5.38 -12.29
C GLN A 64 0.57 6.72 -11.60
N TYR A 65 -0.18 7.11 -10.56
CA TYR A 65 0.06 8.33 -9.78
C TYR A 65 1.13 8.13 -8.70
N PHE A 66 1.60 6.90 -8.49
CA PHE A 66 2.55 6.56 -7.44
C PHE A 66 3.79 5.87 -8.02
N SER A 67 4.96 6.29 -7.53
CA SER A 67 6.24 5.65 -7.82
C SER A 67 6.69 4.90 -6.58
N LEU A 68 7.00 3.61 -6.72
CA LEU A 68 7.53 2.79 -5.65
C LEU A 68 8.95 2.37 -5.98
N ASN A 69 9.89 2.80 -5.14
CA ASN A 69 11.25 2.31 -5.24
C ASN A 69 11.31 0.87 -4.72
N SER A 70 11.59 -0.08 -5.63
CA SER A 70 11.61 -1.51 -5.29
C SER A 70 12.68 -1.89 -4.28
N SER A 71 13.76 -1.10 -4.14
CA SER A 71 14.88 -1.41 -3.24
C SER A 71 14.78 -0.70 -1.89
N THR A 72 14.26 0.55 -1.87
CA THR A 72 14.16 1.34 -0.63
C THR A 72 12.80 1.24 0.04
N GLY A 73 11.73 0.96 -0.71
CA GLY A 73 10.36 0.99 -0.20
C GLY A 73 9.79 2.41 -0.06
N GLU A 74 10.44 3.40 -0.66
CA GLU A 74 9.93 4.76 -0.74
C GLU A 74 8.80 4.86 -1.76
N LEU A 75 7.66 5.38 -1.31
CA LEU A 75 6.48 5.65 -2.11
C LEU A 75 6.39 7.17 -2.36
N HIS A 76 6.41 7.57 -3.62
CA HIS A 76 6.36 8.97 -4.04
C HIS A 76 5.18 9.25 -4.97
N ILE A 77 4.84 10.53 -5.11
CA ILE A 77 3.98 11.02 -6.19
C ILE A 77 4.72 10.90 -7.53
N ALA A 78 4.13 10.22 -8.50
CA ALA A 78 4.69 10.05 -9.84
C ALA A 78 4.08 11.00 -10.88
N ASN A 79 2.80 11.32 -10.74
CA ASN A 79 2.05 12.17 -11.65
C ASN A 79 1.16 13.12 -10.87
N ASP A 80 0.70 14.17 -11.56
CA ASP A 80 -0.19 15.16 -10.97
C ASP A 80 -1.48 14.50 -10.48
N ILE A 81 -1.91 14.88 -9.28
CA ILE A 81 -3.08 14.32 -8.61
C ILE A 81 -4.20 15.34 -8.75
N ASP A 82 -5.14 14.98 -9.62
CA ASP A 82 -6.40 15.67 -9.84
C ASP A 82 -7.52 14.79 -9.27
N ARG A 83 -8.26 15.31 -8.29
CA ARG A 83 -9.29 14.57 -7.58
C ARG A 83 -10.48 14.26 -8.49
N GLU A 84 -10.81 15.16 -9.39
CA GLU A 84 -11.92 15.06 -10.34
C GLU A 84 -11.65 13.91 -11.33
N LEU A 85 -10.41 13.83 -11.80
CA LEU A 85 -9.96 12.76 -12.71
C LEU A 85 -9.91 11.39 -12.02
N ILE A 86 -9.42 11.34 -10.77
CA ILE A 86 -9.15 10.08 -10.07
C ILE A 86 -10.41 9.50 -9.40
N CYS A 87 -11.21 10.34 -8.75
CA CYS A 87 -12.30 9.84 -7.92
C CYS A 87 -13.65 9.77 -8.61
N THR A 88 -13.87 10.47 -9.71
CA THR A 88 -15.19 10.68 -10.32
C THR A 88 -16.21 11.25 -9.30
N HIS A 89 -17.16 12.08 -9.73
CA HIS A 89 -18.05 12.83 -8.80
C HIS A 89 -19.02 12.00 -7.92
N ARG A 90 -18.80 10.69 -7.70
CA ARG A 90 -19.76 9.76 -7.08
C ARG A 90 -19.41 9.26 -5.68
N HIS A 91 -18.27 9.65 -5.11
CA HIS A 91 -17.86 9.20 -3.78
C HIS A 91 -17.84 10.34 -2.76
N SER A 92 -18.47 10.13 -1.59
CA SER A 92 -18.45 11.08 -0.47
C SER A 92 -17.07 11.31 0.13
N GLN A 93 -16.12 10.40 -0.13
CA GLN A 93 -14.72 10.52 0.23
C GLN A 93 -13.86 9.83 -0.83
N CYS A 94 -12.83 10.53 -1.31
CA CYS A 94 -11.89 10.01 -2.30
C CYS A 94 -10.85 9.12 -1.63
N LYS A 95 -11.19 7.85 -1.38
CA LYS A 95 -10.36 6.89 -0.62
C LYS A 95 -10.04 5.62 -1.40
N PHE A 96 -8.78 5.23 -1.39
CA PHE A 96 -8.25 4.02 -2.04
C PHE A 96 -7.37 3.23 -1.08
N LEU A 97 -7.18 1.93 -1.36
CA LEU A 97 -6.27 1.09 -0.59
C LEU A 97 -5.16 0.60 -1.51
N LEU A 98 -3.94 1.11 -1.36
CA LEU A 98 -2.76 0.55 -2.01
C LEU A 98 -2.25 -0.65 -1.21
N LYS A 99 -1.80 -1.66 -1.94
CA LYS A 99 -1.26 -2.91 -1.43
C LYS A 99 0.11 -3.12 -2.04
N ILE A 100 1.12 -3.21 -1.17
CA ILE A 100 2.52 -3.41 -1.56
C ILE A 100 3.01 -4.67 -0.88
N PHE A 101 3.55 -5.59 -1.67
CA PHE A 101 4.19 -6.80 -1.17
C PHE A 101 5.71 -6.64 -1.18
N GLU A 102 6.35 -7.04 -0.09
CA GLU A 102 7.79 -7.10 0.06
C GLU A 102 8.24 -8.56 0.03
N LEU A 103 9.05 -8.89 -0.97
CA LEU A 103 9.31 -10.28 -1.34
C LEU A 103 10.23 -11.03 -0.36
N PHE A 104 11.19 -10.36 0.27
CA PHE A 104 12.24 -11.04 1.04
C PHE A 104 11.87 -11.31 2.51
N HIS A 105 10.96 -10.52 3.07
CA HIS A 105 10.44 -10.67 4.43
C HIS A 105 8.95 -10.99 4.45
N GLU A 106 8.36 -11.27 3.28
CA GLU A 106 6.96 -11.74 3.12
C GLU A 106 5.93 -10.79 3.76
N LYS A 107 6.16 -9.48 3.65
CA LYS A 107 5.28 -8.45 4.24
C LYS A 107 4.29 -7.92 3.21
N LEU A 108 3.02 -7.83 3.61
CA LEU A 108 1.97 -7.17 2.85
C LEU A 108 1.57 -5.87 3.55
N TYR A 109 1.87 -4.75 2.92
CA TYR A 109 1.51 -3.43 3.40
C TYR A 109 0.17 -3.01 2.81
N HIS A 110 -0.76 -2.64 3.68
CA HIS A 110 -2.02 -2.01 3.35
C HIS A 110 -1.92 -0.51 3.67
N ILE A 111 -2.03 0.31 2.64
CA ILE A 111 -1.78 1.75 2.70
C ILE A 111 -3.05 2.46 2.22
N PRO A 112 -3.91 2.91 3.14
CA PRO A 112 -5.07 3.70 2.77
C PRO A 112 -4.61 5.09 2.32
N ILE A 113 -5.05 5.49 1.13
CA ILE A 113 -4.80 6.81 0.55
C ILE A 113 -6.11 7.57 0.53
N ILE A 114 -6.11 8.79 1.04
CA ILE A 114 -7.23 9.74 0.94
C ILE A 114 -6.74 10.95 0.16
N ILE A 115 -7.45 11.30 -0.91
CA ILE A 115 -7.22 12.55 -1.62
C ILE A 115 -8.16 13.62 -1.07
N GLU A 116 -7.59 14.69 -0.53
CA GLU A 116 -8.31 15.88 -0.11
C GLU A 116 -8.46 16.85 -1.27
N ASP A 117 -9.69 17.34 -1.42
CA ASP A 117 -10.02 18.47 -2.27
C ASP A 117 -9.34 19.72 -1.70
N VAL A 118 -8.47 20.35 -2.48
CA VAL A 118 -8.07 21.73 -2.15
C VAL A 118 -9.09 22.57 -2.90
N ASN A 119 -9.92 23.32 -2.19
CA ASN A 119 -10.98 24.10 -2.80
C ASN A 119 -10.38 25.23 -3.68
N ASP A 120 -10.01 24.88 -4.91
CA ASP A 120 -9.45 25.73 -5.96
C ASP A 120 -10.55 26.47 -6.74
N HIS A 121 -11.80 26.05 -6.55
CA HIS A 121 -13.00 26.78 -6.94
C HIS A 121 -13.19 27.98 -6.00
N GLN A 122 -12.57 29.10 -6.38
CA GLN A 122 -12.96 30.41 -5.85
C GLN A 122 -14.48 30.61 -6.05
N PRO A 123 -15.19 31.19 -5.07
CA PRO A 123 -16.60 31.53 -5.24
C PRO A 123 -16.84 32.55 -6.36
#